data_AF-M1SGN8-F1
#
_entry.id   AF-M1SGN8-F1
#
_cell.length_a   1.000
_cell.length_b   1.000
_cell.length_c   1.000
_cell.angle_alpha   90.00
_cell.angle_beta   90.00
_cell.angle_gamma   90.00
#
_symmetry.space_group_name_H-M   'P 1'
#
loop_
_entity.id
_entity.type
_entity.pdbx_description
1 polymer ?
#
loop_
_entity_poly.entity_id
_entity_poly.type
_entity_poly.pdbx_seq_one_letter_code
_entity_poly.pdbx_strand_id
1 'polypeptide(L)'
;MRIGARQRLDSLLDPKGRYEIGADIYPIDPLKFRDSKKYPDRLKEASDASGESEALIVLGGKIESIPVVAACFEFQYMGGSMGSVVGERFARGVQEAIAKKCAFICVTATGGARMQESLLSLFQMAKTNSMLTLLAKKGLPYISVLTDPTMGGISASFAFMGDVVMAEPKALIGFAGPRVIEQTVREKLPEGFQRSEFLMQKGGIDMIVDRRQMRGEIARLLALLQQLPEPAIAGSAAV
;
A
#
# COMPACT_ATOMS: atom_id res chain seq x y z
N MET A 1 8.62 3.33 14.72
CA MET A 1 8.55 4.74 14.27
C MET A 1 7.96 4.78 12.87
N ARG A 2 7.01 5.69 12.60
CA ARG A 2 6.40 5.85 11.27
C ARG A 2 7.42 6.45 10.30
N ILE A 3 7.35 6.03 9.04
CA ILE A 3 8.23 6.47 7.94
C ILE A 3 7.34 7.08 6.86
N GLY A 4 7.77 8.19 6.25
CA GLY A 4 7.04 8.80 5.14
C GLY A 4 7.12 7.96 3.86
N ALA A 5 6.16 8.15 2.95
CA ALA A 5 6.02 7.36 1.74
C ALA A 5 7.24 7.49 0.80
N ARG A 6 7.76 8.71 0.57
CA ARG A 6 8.97 8.90 -0.25
C ARG A 6 10.18 8.24 0.38
N GLN A 7 10.40 8.46 1.68
CA GLN A 7 11.52 7.82 2.39
C GLN A 7 11.41 6.29 2.36
N ARG A 8 10.20 5.73 2.42
CA ARG A 8 9.96 4.30 2.25
C ARG A 8 10.33 3.84 0.84
N LEU A 9 9.85 4.52 -0.20
CA LEU A 9 10.20 4.22 -1.59
C LEU A 9 11.70 4.36 -1.86
N ASP A 10 12.36 5.34 -1.24
CA ASP A 10 13.80 5.56 -1.33
C ASP A 10 14.60 4.38 -0.77
N SER A 11 14.12 3.80 0.34
CA SER A 11 14.75 2.61 0.94
C SER A 11 14.52 1.33 0.14
N LEU A 12 13.44 1.26 -0.64
CA LEU A 12 13.10 0.07 -1.44
C LEU A 12 13.74 0.10 -2.83
N LEU A 13 13.66 1.23 -3.53
CA LEU A 13 14.07 1.32 -4.94
C LEU A 13 15.56 1.63 -5.10
N ASP A 14 16.14 1.29 -6.23
CA ASP A 14 17.49 1.69 -6.63
C ASP A 14 17.55 3.20 -6.86
N PRO A 15 18.64 3.91 -6.48
CA PRO A 15 18.68 5.39 -6.54
C PRO A 15 18.48 6.03 -7.92
N LYS A 16 18.78 5.30 -9.01
CA LYS A 16 18.75 5.82 -10.39
C LYS A 16 17.58 5.26 -11.18
N GLY A 17 17.13 6.03 -12.18
CA GLY A 17 16.12 5.59 -13.13
C GLY A 17 14.69 5.54 -12.57
N ARG A 18 14.44 6.29 -11.49
CA ARG A 18 13.10 6.44 -10.91
C ARG A 18 12.29 7.49 -11.66
N TYR A 19 11.00 7.27 -11.79
CA TYR A 19 10.06 8.25 -12.35
C TYR A 19 8.71 8.14 -11.65
N GLU A 20 8.05 9.27 -11.42
CA GLU A 20 6.77 9.32 -10.72
C GLU A 20 5.60 9.17 -11.68
N ILE A 21 4.60 8.37 -11.28
CA ILE A 21 3.44 8.01 -12.09
C ILE A 21 2.20 8.67 -11.48
N GLY A 22 1.50 9.49 -12.27
CA GLY A 22 0.27 10.16 -11.84
C GLY A 22 0.49 11.34 -10.88
N ALA A 23 1.69 11.93 -10.88
CA ALA A 23 2.01 13.15 -10.12
C ALA A 23 1.13 14.35 -10.54
N ASP A 24 0.65 14.34 -11.78
CA ASP A 24 -0.25 15.31 -12.40
C ASP A 24 -1.71 15.17 -11.96
N ILE A 25 -2.04 14.15 -11.16
CA ILE A 25 -3.41 13.89 -10.71
C ILE A 25 -3.62 14.47 -9.31
N TYR A 26 -4.63 15.32 -9.20
CA TYR A 26 -4.96 16.08 -7.99
C TYR A 26 -6.41 15.88 -7.57
N PRO A 27 -6.70 15.96 -6.26
CA PRO A 27 -8.05 15.80 -5.77
C PRO A 27 -8.90 17.03 -6.08
N ILE A 28 -10.18 16.80 -6.35
CA ILE A 28 -11.21 17.83 -6.46
C ILE A 28 -12.30 17.55 -5.43
N ASP A 29 -13.19 18.53 -5.20
CA ASP A 29 -14.35 18.36 -4.32
C ASP A 29 -15.65 18.20 -5.14
N PRO A 30 -15.95 16.99 -5.65
CA PRO A 30 -17.10 16.77 -6.51
C PRO A 30 -18.42 16.84 -5.74
N LEU A 31 -18.40 16.63 -4.42
CA LEU A 31 -19.58 16.58 -3.57
C LEU A 31 -19.86 17.91 -2.85
N LYS A 32 -18.97 18.91 -2.99
CA LYS A 32 -18.98 20.14 -2.18
C LYS A 32 -19.02 19.82 -0.68
N PHE A 33 -18.26 18.81 -0.26
CA PHE A 33 -18.37 18.20 1.05
C PHE A 33 -17.93 19.17 2.16
N ARG A 34 -18.71 19.19 3.25
CA ARG A 34 -18.40 19.98 4.43
C ARG A 34 -18.79 19.24 5.70
N ASP A 35 -17.85 19.16 6.62
CA ASP A 35 -18.09 18.79 8.02
C ASP A 35 -17.71 19.97 8.93
N SER A 36 -16.90 19.75 9.98
CA SER A 36 -16.25 20.82 10.73
C SER A 36 -15.36 21.70 9.86
N LYS A 37 -14.86 21.19 8.73
CA LYS A 37 -14.08 21.94 7.72
C LYS A 37 -14.61 21.63 6.32
N LYS A 38 -14.34 22.50 5.35
CA LYS A 38 -14.60 22.18 3.94
C LYS A 38 -13.54 21.18 3.46
N TYR A 39 -13.91 20.31 2.52
CA TYR A 39 -12.97 19.32 2.01
C TYR A 39 -11.69 19.92 1.37
N PRO A 40 -11.75 21.00 0.57
CA PRO A 40 -10.55 21.67 0.06
C PRO A 40 -9.58 22.16 1.16
N ASP A 41 -10.10 22.60 2.29
CA ASP A 41 -9.27 23.04 3.42
C ASP A 41 -8.54 21.85 4.04
N ARG A 42 -9.22 20.71 4.17
CA ARG A 42 -8.60 19.44 4.65
C ARG A 42 -7.52 18.94 3.70
N LEU A 43 -7.75 19.04 2.39
CA LEU A 43 -6.78 18.67 1.36
C LEU A 43 -5.53 19.53 1.47
N LYS A 44 -5.70 20.85 1.63
CA LYS A 44 -4.59 21.78 1.82
C LYS A 44 -3.81 21.47 3.09
N GLU A 45 -4.48 21.32 4.22
CA GLU A 45 -3.83 20.97 5.50
C GLU A 45 -3.06 19.65 5.42
N ALA A 46 -3.61 18.64 4.76
CA ALA A 46 -2.96 17.36 4.57
C ALA A 46 -1.73 17.46 3.65
N SER A 47 -1.82 18.26 2.59
CA SER A 47 -0.70 18.51 1.70
C SER A 47 0.43 19.26 2.41
N ASP A 48 0.10 20.32 3.14
CA ASP A 48 1.06 21.10 3.93
C ASP A 48 1.73 20.24 5.01
N ALA A 49 0.97 19.35 5.68
CA ALA A 49 1.49 18.50 6.75
C ALA A 49 2.38 17.36 6.25
N SER A 50 2.06 16.77 5.10
CA SER A 50 2.79 15.60 4.56
C SER A 50 3.87 15.97 3.54
N GLY A 51 3.78 17.15 2.93
CA GLY A 51 4.59 17.54 1.79
C GLY A 51 4.17 16.88 0.47
N GLU A 52 3.06 16.12 0.46
CA GLU A 52 2.60 15.39 -0.72
C GLU A 52 1.29 15.94 -1.28
N SER A 53 1.06 15.70 -2.57
CA SER A 53 -0.20 16.07 -3.23
C SER A 53 -1.36 15.13 -2.87
N GLU A 54 -1.06 13.89 -2.48
CA GLU A 54 -2.05 12.87 -2.13
C GLU A 54 -1.43 11.74 -1.28
N ALA A 55 -2.28 10.95 -0.63
CA ALA A 55 -2.00 9.79 0.20
C ALA A 55 -1.36 8.58 -0.51
N LEU A 56 -1.13 8.61 -1.82
CA LEU A 56 -0.43 7.53 -2.54
C LEU A 56 0.59 8.12 -3.51
N ILE A 57 1.83 7.64 -3.36
CA ILE A 57 2.93 7.93 -4.26
C ILE A 57 3.22 6.66 -5.04
N VAL A 58 3.39 6.80 -6.36
CA VAL A 58 3.68 5.67 -7.25
C VAL A 58 4.93 5.99 -8.06
N LEU A 59 5.95 5.15 -7.96
CA LEU A 59 7.20 5.30 -8.68
C LEU A 59 7.47 4.06 -9.54
N GLY A 60 7.84 4.26 -10.79
CA GLY A 60 8.55 3.26 -11.57
C GLY A 60 10.03 3.29 -11.22
N GLY A 61 10.68 2.13 -11.18
CA GLY A 61 12.09 2.02 -10.84
C GLY A 61 12.60 0.58 -10.87
N LYS A 62 13.55 0.29 -10.00
CA LYS A 62 14.15 -1.04 -9.83
C LYS A 62 14.35 -1.36 -8.36
N ILE A 63 14.39 -2.64 -7.99
CA ILE A 63 14.86 -3.14 -6.69
C ILE A 63 15.95 -4.16 -6.98
N GLU A 64 17.19 -3.89 -6.55
CA GLU A 64 18.33 -4.78 -6.84
C GLU A 64 18.44 -5.08 -8.34
N SER A 65 18.33 -4.04 -9.17
CA SER A 65 18.29 -4.08 -10.64
C SER A 65 17.07 -4.75 -11.28
N ILE A 66 16.15 -5.35 -10.51
CA ILE A 66 14.90 -5.93 -11.04
C ILE A 66 13.89 -4.81 -11.29
N PRO A 67 13.36 -4.64 -12.53
CA PRO A 67 12.35 -3.62 -12.82
C PRO A 67 11.08 -3.83 -12.01
N VAL A 68 10.55 -2.74 -11.44
CA VAL A 68 9.29 -2.75 -10.68
C VAL A 68 8.55 -1.42 -10.84
N VAL A 69 7.26 -1.46 -10.54
CA VAL A 69 6.51 -0.26 -10.14
C VAL A 69 6.11 -0.43 -8.68
N ALA A 70 6.40 0.57 -7.85
CA ALA A 70 6.10 0.55 -6.41
C ALA A 70 5.17 1.70 -6.03
N ALA A 71 4.11 1.36 -5.30
CA ALA A 71 3.18 2.30 -4.69
C ALA A 71 3.38 2.29 -3.17
N CYS A 72 3.34 3.47 -2.54
CA CYS A 72 3.43 3.58 -1.08
C CYS A 72 2.45 4.63 -0.57
N PHE A 73 1.71 4.26 0.47
CA PHE A 73 0.78 5.15 1.14
C PHE A 73 1.50 6.15 2.05
N GLU A 74 1.02 7.40 2.04
CA GLU A 74 1.43 8.45 2.98
C GLU A 74 0.36 8.62 4.06
N PHE A 75 0.59 8.01 5.23
CA PHE A 75 -0.39 8.02 6.31
C PHE A 75 -0.61 9.43 6.89
N GLN A 76 0.38 10.33 6.82
CA GLN A 76 0.20 11.70 7.28
C GLN A 76 -0.81 12.47 6.42
N TYR A 77 -0.99 12.08 5.16
CA TYR A 77 -2.02 12.64 4.30
C TYR A 77 -3.39 12.01 4.63
N MET A 78 -4.17 12.70 5.46
CA MET A 78 -5.54 12.30 5.84
C MET A 78 -5.65 10.83 6.29
N GLY A 79 -4.68 10.33 7.06
CA GLY A 79 -4.67 8.95 7.55
C GLY A 79 -4.45 7.91 6.44
N GLY A 80 -3.82 8.30 5.33
CA GLY A 80 -3.64 7.44 4.15
C GLY A 80 -4.99 7.04 3.52
N SER A 81 -6.04 7.83 3.70
CA SER A 81 -7.39 7.44 3.26
C SER A 81 -7.49 7.33 1.74
N MET A 82 -8.10 6.27 1.24
CA MET A 82 -8.27 6.06 -0.20
C MET A 82 -9.45 6.87 -0.74
N GLY A 83 -9.15 7.90 -1.52
CA GLY A 83 -10.09 8.62 -2.38
C GLY A 83 -9.83 8.36 -3.87
N SER A 84 -10.47 9.13 -4.75
CA SER A 84 -10.42 8.92 -6.21
C SER A 84 -9.01 8.99 -6.78
N VAL A 85 -8.18 9.92 -6.29
CA VAL A 85 -6.79 10.08 -6.76
C VAL A 85 -5.94 8.89 -6.35
N VAL A 86 -6.10 8.36 -5.14
CA VAL A 86 -5.40 7.15 -4.68
C VAL A 86 -5.73 5.97 -5.62
N GLY A 87 -7.02 5.75 -5.90
CA GLY A 87 -7.44 4.69 -6.81
C GLY A 87 -6.99 4.89 -8.26
N GLU A 88 -6.94 6.14 -8.75
CA GLU A 88 -6.40 6.48 -10.07
C GLU A 88 -4.88 6.27 -10.16
N ARG A 89 -4.10 6.76 -9.20
CA ARG A 89 -2.65 6.56 -9.17
C ARG A 89 -2.30 5.09 -9.07
N PHE A 90 -3.00 4.33 -8.22
CA PHE A 90 -2.84 2.88 -8.14
C PHE A 90 -3.12 2.22 -9.50
N ALA A 91 -4.25 2.55 -10.13
CA ALA A 91 -4.60 1.98 -11.43
C ALA A 91 -3.56 2.29 -12.51
N ARG A 92 -3.07 3.54 -12.59
CA ARG A 92 -1.98 3.93 -13.49
C ARG A 92 -0.68 3.20 -13.19
N GLY A 93 -0.35 3.00 -11.91
CA GLY A 93 0.81 2.20 -11.50
C GLY A 93 0.73 0.77 -11.99
N VAL A 94 -0.42 0.13 -11.85
CA VAL A 94 -0.65 -1.23 -12.37
C VAL A 94 -0.61 -1.25 -13.91
N GLN A 95 -1.17 -0.26 -14.58
CA GLN A 95 -1.07 -0.13 -16.05
C GLN A 95 0.37 0.01 -16.52
N GLU A 96 1.18 0.81 -15.82
CA GLU A 96 2.60 0.98 -16.13
C GLU A 96 3.36 -0.33 -15.90
N ALA A 97 3.08 -1.05 -14.81
CA ALA A 97 3.66 -2.36 -14.54
C ALA A 97 3.35 -3.36 -15.67
N ILE A 98 2.11 -3.37 -16.16
CA ILE A 98 1.69 -4.19 -17.31
C ILE A 98 2.43 -3.75 -18.59
N ALA A 99 2.50 -2.45 -18.87
CA ALA A 99 3.17 -1.93 -20.06
C ALA A 99 4.66 -2.24 -20.08
N LYS A 100 5.32 -2.16 -18.92
CA LYS A 100 6.73 -2.48 -18.73
C LYS A 100 7.01 -3.95 -18.48
N LYS A 101 5.97 -4.78 -18.37
CA LYS A 101 6.03 -6.21 -18.06
C LYS A 101 6.87 -6.49 -16.81
N CYS A 102 6.61 -5.74 -15.75
CA CYS A 102 7.32 -5.85 -14.49
C CYS A 102 6.35 -6.07 -13.32
N ALA A 103 6.91 -6.42 -12.16
CA ALA A 103 6.12 -6.59 -10.95
C ALA A 103 5.55 -5.26 -10.44
N PHE A 104 4.43 -5.36 -9.72
CA PHE A 104 3.84 -4.26 -8.99
C PHE A 104 3.96 -4.53 -7.48
N ILE A 105 4.33 -3.51 -6.71
CA ILE A 105 4.46 -3.62 -5.25
C ILE A 105 3.64 -2.51 -4.61
N CYS A 106 2.88 -2.82 -3.56
CA CYS A 106 2.14 -1.81 -2.82
C CYS A 106 2.42 -1.90 -1.32
N VAL A 107 2.96 -0.82 -0.74
CA VAL A 107 3.12 -0.67 0.71
C VAL A 107 1.92 0.09 1.27
N THR A 108 1.06 -0.57 2.04
CA THR A 108 -0.18 0.01 2.54
C THR A 108 -0.02 0.57 3.95
N ALA A 109 -0.54 1.77 4.15
CA ALA A 109 -0.64 2.47 5.44
C ALA A 109 -1.88 3.36 5.40
N THR A 110 -3.00 2.90 5.95
CA THR A 110 -4.31 3.53 5.75
C THR A 110 -5.29 3.24 6.87
N GLY A 111 -6.09 4.26 7.21
CA GLY A 111 -7.25 4.13 8.08
C GLY A 111 -8.53 3.71 7.37
N GLY A 112 -8.55 3.62 6.03
CA GLY A 112 -9.72 3.20 5.26
C GLY A 112 -10.07 4.11 4.08
N ALA A 113 -11.34 4.08 3.67
CA ALA A 113 -11.84 4.89 2.56
C ALA A 113 -12.00 6.36 2.94
N ARG A 114 -11.83 7.27 1.97
CA ARG A 114 -11.99 8.71 2.19
C ARG A 114 -13.45 9.10 2.22
N MET A 115 -13.98 9.32 3.42
CA MET A 115 -15.41 9.62 3.62
C MET A 115 -15.87 10.89 2.86
N GLN A 116 -14.98 11.86 2.68
CA GLN A 116 -15.28 13.13 2.01
C GLN A 116 -15.65 12.94 0.53
N GLU A 117 -15.21 11.84 -0.09
CA GLU A 117 -15.58 11.48 -1.47
C GLU A 117 -16.66 10.37 -1.51
N SER A 118 -17.12 9.88 -0.35
CA SER A 118 -18.23 8.94 -0.19
C SER A 118 -18.16 7.72 -1.14
N LEU A 119 -19.19 7.49 -1.96
CA LEU A 119 -19.31 6.37 -2.87
C LEU A 119 -18.16 6.30 -3.88
N LEU A 120 -17.56 7.44 -4.25
CA LEU A 120 -16.40 7.47 -5.13
C LEU A 120 -15.22 6.73 -4.50
N SER A 121 -15.00 6.89 -3.19
CA SER A 121 -13.97 6.14 -2.45
C SER A 121 -14.27 4.66 -2.39
N LEU A 122 -15.55 4.26 -2.24
CA LEU A 122 -15.95 2.86 -2.25
C LEU A 122 -15.65 2.21 -3.61
N PHE A 123 -15.98 2.90 -4.71
CA PHE A 123 -15.71 2.40 -6.06
C PHE A 123 -14.23 2.22 -6.38
N GLN A 124 -13.33 2.91 -5.66
CA GLN A 124 -11.90 2.67 -5.84
C GLN A 124 -11.51 1.22 -5.48
N MET A 125 -12.17 0.58 -4.51
CA MET A 125 -11.92 -0.83 -4.19
C MET A 125 -12.16 -1.74 -5.40
N ALA A 126 -13.28 -1.55 -6.10
CA ALA A 126 -13.60 -2.31 -7.29
C ALA A 126 -12.62 -2.01 -8.43
N LYS A 127 -12.28 -0.73 -8.63
CA LYS A 127 -11.33 -0.29 -9.65
C LYS A 127 -9.95 -0.90 -9.45
N THR A 128 -9.36 -0.77 -8.26
CA THR A 128 -8.01 -1.29 -7.98
C THR A 128 -7.95 -2.81 -8.10
N ASN A 129 -8.97 -3.53 -7.61
CA ASN A 129 -9.04 -5.00 -7.73
C ASN A 129 -9.19 -5.45 -9.18
N SER A 130 -9.97 -4.73 -9.99
CA SER A 130 -10.09 -5.01 -11.43
C SER A 130 -8.75 -4.86 -12.14
N MET A 131 -7.95 -3.86 -11.76
CA MET A 131 -6.61 -3.66 -12.29
C MET A 131 -5.65 -4.79 -11.89
N LEU A 132 -5.67 -5.23 -10.63
CA LEU A 132 -4.88 -6.38 -10.20
C LEU A 132 -5.29 -7.68 -10.90
N THR A 133 -6.58 -7.85 -11.21
CA THR A 133 -7.04 -8.98 -12.02
C THR A 133 -6.44 -8.95 -13.43
N LEU A 134 -6.28 -7.75 -14.02
CA LEU A 134 -5.60 -7.59 -15.31
C LEU A 134 -4.10 -7.90 -15.21
N LEU A 135 -3.45 -7.48 -14.13
CA LEU A 135 -2.04 -7.78 -13.85
C LEU A 135 -1.81 -9.29 -13.72
N ALA A 136 -2.64 -9.98 -12.95
CA ALA A 136 -2.61 -11.43 -12.77
C ALA A 136 -2.84 -12.18 -14.09
N LYS A 137 -3.78 -11.73 -14.94
CA LYS A 137 -3.98 -12.28 -16.29
C LYS A 137 -2.76 -12.15 -17.21
N LYS A 138 -1.84 -11.22 -16.91
CA LYS A 138 -0.57 -11.07 -17.62
C LYS A 138 0.56 -11.87 -16.98
N GLY A 139 0.30 -12.59 -15.88
CA GLY A 139 1.30 -13.38 -15.16
C GLY A 139 2.38 -12.52 -14.49
N LEU A 140 2.07 -11.27 -14.15
CA LEU A 140 3.01 -10.34 -13.54
C LEU A 140 2.81 -10.32 -12.01
N PRO A 141 3.89 -10.44 -11.20
CA PRO A 141 3.75 -10.52 -9.76
C PRO A 141 3.18 -9.24 -9.12
N TYR A 142 2.32 -9.43 -8.13
CA TYR A 142 1.90 -8.39 -7.18
C TYR A 142 2.30 -8.76 -5.75
N ILE A 143 3.13 -7.93 -5.13
CA ILE A 143 3.50 -8.07 -3.72
C ILE A 143 2.82 -6.97 -2.90
N SER A 144 2.03 -7.37 -1.92
CA SER A 144 1.40 -6.46 -0.97
C SER A 144 2.19 -6.43 0.33
N VAL A 145 2.54 -5.24 0.82
CA VAL A 145 3.28 -5.04 2.06
C VAL A 145 2.43 -4.25 3.04
N LEU A 146 1.86 -4.96 4.02
CA LEU A 146 0.94 -4.43 5.01
C LEU A 146 1.72 -3.78 6.17
N THR A 147 1.49 -2.50 6.41
CA THR A 147 2.13 -1.75 7.50
C THR A 147 1.12 -1.20 8.49
N ASP A 148 1.63 -0.69 9.62
CA ASP A 148 0.81 -0.17 10.72
C ASP A 148 0.30 1.26 10.47
N PRO A 149 -1.02 1.49 10.34
CA PRO A 149 -2.11 0.52 10.24
C PRO A 149 -2.54 0.25 8.78
N THR A 150 -3.16 -0.89 8.50
CA THR A 150 -3.86 -1.16 7.22
C THR A 150 -5.29 -1.59 7.49
N MET A 151 -6.24 -0.66 7.38
CA MET A 151 -7.61 -0.86 7.83
C MET A 151 -8.68 -0.65 6.74
N GLY A 152 -9.90 -1.10 7.01
CA GLY A 152 -11.10 -0.69 6.29
C GLY A 152 -11.17 -1.20 4.85
N GLY A 153 -11.65 -0.33 3.95
CA GLY A 153 -11.87 -0.69 2.55
C GLY A 153 -10.60 -1.16 1.83
N ILE A 154 -9.42 -0.67 2.20
CA ILE A 154 -8.15 -1.11 1.59
C ILE A 154 -7.81 -2.53 2.05
N SER A 155 -7.94 -2.82 3.35
CA SER A 155 -7.76 -4.19 3.83
C SER A 155 -8.77 -5.13 3.18
N ALA A 156 -10.01 -4.72 2.95
CA ALA A 156 -11.00 -5.54 2.24
C ALA A 156 -10.90 -5.50 0.70
N SER A 157 -9.82 -4.98 0.13
CA SER A 157 -9.60 -4.93 -1.31
C SER A 157 -8.18 -5.35 -1.68
N PHE A 158 -7.41 -4.48 -2.33
CA PHE A 158 -6.14 -4.85 -2.96
C PHE A 158 -5.04 -5.23 -1.97
N ALA A 159 -5.19 -4.93 -0.67
CA ALA A 159 -4.19 -5.28 0.33
C ALA A 159 -3.99 -6.79 0.51
N PHE A 160 -5.04 -7.61 0.39
CA PHE A 160 -4.93 -9.08 0.47
C PHE A 160 -5.06 -9.77 -0.90
N MET A 161 -4.90 -9.04 -2.00
CA MET A 161 -4.91 -9.60 -3.36
C MET A 161 -3.50 -9.87 -3.91
N GLY A 162 -2.46 -9.79 -3.06
CA GLY A 162 -1.09 -10.09 -3.44
C GLY A 162 -0.91 -11.56 -3.79
N ASP A 163 -0.03 -11.85 -4.76
CA ASP A 163 0.54 -13.20 -4.92
C ASP A 163 1.38 -13.56 -3.68
N VAL A 164 1.98 -12.54 -3.05
CA VAL A 164 2.56 -12.61 -1.71
C VAL A 164 2.05 -11.44 -0.88
N VAL A 165 1.49 -11.74 0.29
CA VAL A 165 1.06 -10.78 1.30
C VAL A 165 2.07 -10.81 2.44
N MET A 166 2.88 -9.76 2.50
CA MET A 166 3.89 -9.53 3.54
C MET A 166 3.35 -8.54 4.57
N ALA A 167 3.83 -8.61 5.80
CA ALA A 167 3.57 -7.57 6.79
C ALA A 167 4.81 -7.18 7.59
N GLU A 168 4.82 -5.95 8.10
CA GLU A 168 5.81 -5.55 9.10
C GLU A 168 5.44 -6.08 10.50
N PRO A 169 6.43 -6.34 11.38
CA PRO A 169 6.17 -6.80 12.74
C PRO A 169 5.21 -5.90 13.52
N LYS A 170 4.30 -6.52 14.26
CA LYS A 170 3.28 -5.88 15.12
C LYS A 170 2.32 -4.93 14.39
N ALA A 171 2.22 -4.99 13.06
CA ALA A 171 1.34 -4.09 12.29
C ALA A 171 -0.14 -4.34 12.63
N LEU A 172 -0.92 -3.28 12.86
CA LEU A 172 -2.37 -3.40 13.04
C LEU A 172 -3.07 -3.45 11.68
N ILE A 173 -3.72 -4.57 11.39
CA ILE A 173 -4.32 -4.84 10.08
C ILE A 173 -5.72 -5.44 10.28
N GLY A 174 -6.72 -4.92 9.59
CA GLY A 174 -8.04 -5.53 9.60
C GLY A 174 -9.17 -4.65 9.09
N PHE A 175 -10.31 -5.26 8.80
CA PHE A 175 -11.44 -4.56 8.19
C PHE A 175 -12.07 -3.50 9.12
N ALA A 176 -12.53 -3.90 10.29
CA ALA A 176 -13.08 -2.99 11.28
C ALA A 176 -12.03 -2.66 12.35
N GLY A 177 -12.04 -1.43 12.87
CA GLY A 177 -11.17 -1.06 13.99
C GLY A 177 -11.51 -1.87 15.26
N PRO A 178 -10.50 -2.20 16.10
CA PRO A 178 -10.70 -3.04 17.28
C PRO A 178 -11.77 -2.46 18.23
N ARG A 179 -11.79 -1.14 18.38
CA ARG A 179 -12.80 -0.43 19.18
C ARG A 179 -14.24 -0.66 18.71
N VAL A 180 -14.47 -0.69 17.39
CA VAL A 180 -15.81 -0.94 16.81
C VAL A 180 -16.23 -2.38 17.06
N ILE A 181 -15.27 -3.31 16.94
CA ILE A 181 -15.52 -4.74 17.18
C ILE A 181 -15.89 -4.96 18.66
N GLU A 182 -15.07 -4.47 19.60
CA GLU A 182 -15.33 -4.58 21.06
C GLU A 182 -16.71 -4.06 21.45
N GLN A 183 -17.12 -2.92 20.89
CA GLN A 183 -18.44 -2.34 21.16
C GLN A 183 -19.58 -3.21 20.62
N THR A 184 -19.35 -3.92 19.52
CA THR A 184 -20.35 -4.77 18.87
C THR A 184 -20.50 -6.09 19.60
N VAL A 185 -19.38 -6.77 19.92
CA VAL A 185 -19.39 -8.08 20.59
C VAL A 185 -19.53 -7.96 22.11
N ARG A 186 -19.26 -6.78 22.68
CA ARG A 186 -19.30 -6.48 24.13
C ARG A 186 -18.36 -7.38 24.96
N GLU A 187 -17.26 -7.80 24.34
CA GLU A 187 -16.21 -8.60 24.94
C GLU A 187 -14.84 -7.96 24.69
N LYS A 188 -13.87 -8.29 25.54
CA LYS A 188 -12.48 -7.87 25.32
C LYS A 188 -11.88 -8.70 24.21
N LEU A 189 -11.20 -8.05 23.27
CA LEU A 189 -10.49 -8.76 22.22
C LEU A 189 -9.25 -9.48 22.77
N PRO A 190 -8.87 -10.63 22.18
CA PRO A 190 -7.64 -11.32 22.53
C PRO A 190 -6.41 -10.41 22.44
N GLU A 191 -5.39 -10.71 23.24
CA GLU A 191 -4.10 -10.02 23.12
C GLU A 191 -3.53 -10.24 21.70
N GLY A 192 -2.99 -9.17 21.11
CA GLY A 192 -2.44 -9.22 19.76
C GLY A 192 -3.48 -9.36 18.65
N PHE A 193 -4.78 -9.24 18.94
CA PHE A 193 -5.83 -9.23 17.91
C PHE A 193 -5.51 -8.21 16.82
N GLN A 194 -5.70 -8.61 15.55
CA GLN A 194 -5.37 -7.83 14.34
C GLN A 194 -3.88 -7.46 14.16
N ARG A 195 -2.97 -8.00 14.98
CA ARG A 195 -1.53 -7.85 14.73
C ARG A 195 -1.07 -8.79 13.61
N SER A 196 0.01 -8.43 12.93
CA SER A 196 0.63 -9.26 11.89
C SER A 196 0.89 -10.69 12.38
N GLU A 197 1.34 -10.89 13.62
CA GLU A 197 1.59 -12.21 14.20
C GLU A 197 0.29 -13.02 14.36
N PHE A 198 -0.79 -12.36 14.79
CA PHE A 198 -2.10 -12.98 14.89
C PHE A 198 -2.64 -13.38 13.50
N LEU A 199 -2.49 -12.51 12.51
CA LEU A 199 -2.96 -12.77 11.15
C LEU A 199 -2.14 -13.85 10.44
N MET A 200 -0.83 -13.92 10.67
CA MET A 200 0.02 -15.01 10.17
C MET A 200 -0.45 -16.37 10.73
N GLN A 201 -0.78 -16.45 12.03
CA GLN A 201 -1.36 -17.66 12.63
C GLN A 201 -2.73 -18.05 12.06
N LYS A 202 -3.48 -17.08 11.51
CA LYS A 202 -4.78 -17.30 10.86
C LYS A 202 -4.68 -17.53 9.35
N GLY A 203 -3.47 -17.56 8.79
CA GLY A 203 -3.23 -17.76 7.36
C GLY A 203 -3.60 -16.57 6.48
N GLY A 204 -3.70 -15.36 7.06
CA GLY A 204 -3.99 -14.15 6.30
C GLY A 204 -2.75 -13.44 5.74
N ILE A 205 -1.55 -13.81 6.20
CA ILE A 205 -0.27 -13.21 5.82
C ILE A 205 0.72 -14.34 5.57
N ASP A 206 1.46 -14.25 4.47
CA ASP A 206 2.45 -15.27 4.07
C ASP A 206 3.74 -15.16 4.89
N MET A 207 4.16 -13.94 5.20
CA MET A 207 5.37 -13.70 6.00
C MET A 207 5.39 -12.35 6.70
N ILE A 208 6.12 -12.31 7.83
CA ILE A 208 6.41 -11.09 8.58
C ILE A 208 7.89 -10.75 8.39
N VAL A 209 8.16 -9.54 7.89
CA VAL A 209 9.50 -9.12 7.48
C VAL A 209 9.86 -7.79 8.12
N ASP A 210 10.99 -7.75 8.83
CA ASP A 210 11.52 -6.50 9.36
C ASP A 210 11.84 -5.54 8.21
N ARG A 211 11.43 -4.29 8.37
CA ARG A 211 11.64 -3.21 7.40
C ARG A 211 13.04 -3.15 6.82
N ARG A 212 14.08 -3.40 7.62
CA ARG A 212 15.49 -3.33 7.20
C ARG A 212 15.87 -4.44 6.21
N GLN A 213 15.14 -5.55 6.23
CA GLN A 213 15.34 -6.71 5.35
C GLN A 213 14.37 -6.72 4.16
N MET A 214 13.33 -5.87 4.19
CA MET A 214 12.23 -5.86 3.21
C MET A 214 12.71 -5.75 1.76
N ARG A 215 13.70 -4.88 1.50
CA ARG A 215 14.27 -4.67 0.16
C ARG A 215 14.86 -5.96 -0.42
N GLY A 216 15.70 -6.65 0.35
CA GLY A 216 16.33 -7.90 -0.05
C GLY A 216 15.33 -9.04 -0.18
N GLU A 217 14.34 -9.10 0.73
CA GLU A 217 13.30 -10.13 0.70
C GLU A 217 12.41 -10.00 -0.54
N ILE A 218 11.96 -8.78 -0.86
CA ILE A 218 11.21 -8.52 -2.09
C ILE A 218 12.04 -8.89 -3.31
N ALA A 219 13.32 -8.54 -3.36
CA ALA A 219 14.19 -8.89 -4.48
C ALA A 219 14.31 -10.41 -4.69
N ARG A 220 14.45 -11.19 -3.61
CA ARG A 220 14.49 -12.67 -3.66
C ARG A 220 13.18 -13.26 -4.17
N LEU A 221 12.05 -12.79 -3.64
CA LEU A 221 10.73 -13.23 -4.09
C LEU A 221 10.50 -12.91 -5.57
N LEU A 222 10.87 -11.70 -6.01
CA LEU A 222 10.74 -11.31 -7.41
C LEU A 222 11.62 -12.14 -8.33
N ALA A 223 12.84 -12.47 -7.90
CA ALA A 223 13.72 -13.35 -8.66
C ALA A 223 13.13 -14.75 -8.80
N LEU A 224 12.60 -15.31 -7.70
CA LEU A 224 11.94 -16.62 -7.71
C LEU A 224 10.70 -16.63 -8.63
N LEU A 225 9.78 -15.68 -8.45
CA LEU A 225 8.52 -15.60 -9.19
C LEU A 225 8.70 -15.35 -10.69
N GLN A 226 9.80 -14.67 -11.07
CA GLN A 226 10.12 -14.35 -12.46
C GLN A 226 11.22 -15.25 -13.05
N GLN A 227 11.69 -16.26 -12.32
CA GLN A 227 12.76 -17.17 -12.73
C GLN A 227 14.06 -16.44 -13.12
N LEU A 228 14.40 -15.38 -12.39
CA LEU A 228 15.64 -14.62 -12.55
C LEU A 228 16.74 -15.19 -11.64
N PRO A 229 18.03 -14.91 -11.94
CA PRO A 229 19.12 -15.23 -11.02
C PRO A 229 18.91 -14.57 -9.65
N GLU A 230 19.39 -15.21 -8.59
CA GLU A 230 19.34 -14.65 -7.25
C GLU A 230 20.10 -13.31 -7.21
N PRO A 231 19.49 -12.23 -6.67
CA PRO A 231 20.14 -10.93 -6.62
C PRO A 231 21.36 -10.99 -5.69
N ALA A 232 22.45 -10.34 -6.10
CA ALA A 232 23.64 -10.18 -5.27
C ALA A 232 23.35 -9.15 -4.16
N ILE A 233 22.70 -9.60 -3.07
CA ILE A 233 22.37 -8.73 -1.94
C ILE A 233 23.65 -8.40 -1.18
N ALA A 234 24.06 -7.14 -1.20
CA ALA A 234 25.15 -6.66 -0.35
C ALA A 234 24.75 -6.77 1.13
N GLY A 235 25.14 -7.85 1.81
CA GLY A 235 25.01 -8.01 3.25
C GLY A 235 24.23 -9.21 3.78
N SER A 236 23.86 -10.20 2.95
CA SER A 236 23.41 -11.49 3.51
C SER A 236 24.62 -12.32 3.96
N ALA A 237 25.11 -12.04 5.17
CA ALA A 237 25.80 -13.09 5.91
C ALA A 237 24.78 -14.23 6.07
N ALA A 238 25.15 -15.40 5.56
CA ALA A 238 24.43 -16.64 5.79
C ALA A 238 24.09 -16.76 7.29
N VAL A 239 22.84 -17.07 7.59
CA VAL A 239 22.45 -17.73 8.83
C VAL A 239 22.32 -19.20 8.51
#